data_AF-A0AA85BPC8-F1
#
_entry.id   AF-A0AA85BPC8-F1
#
_cell.length_a   1.000
_cell.length_b   1.000
_cell.length_c   1.000
_cell.angle_alpha   90.00
_cell.angle_beta   90.00
_cell.angle_gamma   90.00
#
_symmetry.space_group_name_H-M   'P 1'
#
loop_
_entity.id
_entity.type
_entity.pdbx_description
1 polymer ?
#
loop_
_entity_poly.entity_id
_entity_poly.type
_entity_poly.pdbx_seq_one_letter_code
_entity_poly.pdbx_strand_id
1 'polypeptide(L)'
;MRQLYDTTKKLSGNRRKPERPVKSKEGKVITNIEEQQNRWVEHFKELLNRPAPLNPPNIEAAPTDLPINVGPPTIEEISMAIRQIKSGKAAGPDNIQQRH
;
A
#
# COMPACT_ATOMS: atom_id res chain seq x y z
N MET A 1 20.40 -8.44 9.00
CA MET A 1 18.96 -8.27 9.32
C MET A 1 18.67 -8.14 10.81
N ARG A 2 19.22 -9.00 11.68
CA ARG A 2 18.94 -8.98 13.13
C ARG A 2 19.38 -7.67 13.82
N GLN A 3 20.59 -7.20 13.53
CA GLN A 3 21.12 -5.96 14.11
C GLN A 3 20.26 -4.73 13.81
N LEU A 4 19.86 -4.55 12.55
CA LEU A 4 18.96 -3.46 12.12
C LEU A 4 17.63 -3.49 12.89
N TYR A 5 17.00 -4.67 12.99
CA TYR A 5 15.77 -4.86 13.76
C TYR A 5 15.94 -4.47 15.24
N ASP A 6 17.04 -4.90 15.88
CA ASP A 6 17.32 -4.61 17.28
C ASP A 6 17.57 -3.11 17.52
N THR A 7 18.24 -2.43 16.57
CA THR A 7 18.49 -0.99 16.67
C THR A 7 17.20 -0.19 16.53
N THR A 8 16.36 -0.53 15.55
CA THR A 8 15.05 0.13 15.34
C THR A 8 14.12 -0.11 16.53
N LYS A 9 14.11 -1.32 17.10
CA LYS A 9 13.32 -1.65 18.29
C LYS A 9 13.73 -0.80 19.49
N LYS A 10 15.04 -0.62 19.72
CA LYS A 10 15.57 0.22 20.81
C LYS A 10 15.26 1.71 20.63
N LEU A 11 15.37 2.23 19.40
CA LEU A 11 15.07 3.63 19.08
C LEU A 11 13.57 3.98 19.14
N SER A 12 12.69 3.00 18.95
CA SER A 12 11.25 3.23 18.85
C SER A 12 10.56 3.67 20.16
N GLY A 13 11.26 3.64 21.29
CA GLY A 13 10.77 4.05 22.60
C GLY A 13 9.60 3.20 23.12
N ASN A 14 9.08 3.53 24.31
CA ASN A 14 7.86 2.92 24.83
C ASN A 14 6.63 3.56 24.17
N ARG A 15 6.35 3.21 22.91
CA ARG A 15 5.01 3.45 22.35
C ARG A 15 4.02 2.68 23.22
N ARG A 16 3.20 3.40 23.99
CA ARG A 16 1.96 2.82 24.52
C ARG A 16 1.16 2.39 23.30
N LYS A 17 1.19 1.09 22.99
CA LYS A 17 0.19 0.53 22.10
C LYS A 17 -1.13 0.80 22.80
N PRO A 18 -2.07 1.59 22.26
CA PRO A 18 -3.44 1.34 22.63
C PRO A 18 -3.66 -0.11 22.23
N GLU A 19 -3.75 -0.98 23.22
CA GLU A 19 -4.16 -2.35 22.98
C GLU A 19 -5.57 -2.21 22.44
N ARG A 20 -5.72 -2.27 21.11
CA ARG A 20 -7.03 -2.22 20.49
C ARG A 20 -7.65 -3.56 20.84
N PRO A 21 -8.67 -3.58 21.72
CA PRO A 21 -9.23 -4.85 22.15
C PRO A 21 -9.77 -5.58 20.93
N VAL A 22 -9.35 -6.84 20.76
CA VAL A 22 -9.89 -7.69 19.71
C VAL A 22 -11.30 -8.09 20.10
N LYS A 23 -12.22 -8.02 19.14
CA LYS A 23 -13.62 -8.39 19.37
C LYS A 23 -13.92 -9.78 18.82
N SER A 24 -14.76 -10.52 19.54
CA SER A 24 -15.39 -11.74 19.06
C SER A 24 -16.29 -11.44 17.86
N LYS A 25 -16.78 -12.49 17.21
CA LYS A 25 -17.71 -12.35 16.07
C LYS A 25 -19.02 -11.67 16.46
N GLU A 26 -19.40 -11.80 17.73
CA GLU A 26 -20.56 -11.17 18.39
C GLU A 26 -20.25 -9.75 18.89
N GLY A 27 -19.06 -9.22 18.63
CA GLY A 27 -18.67 -7.86 18.98
C GLY A 27 -18.22 -7.66 20.44
N LYS A 28 -18.10 -8.74 21.23
CA LYS A 28 -17.62 -8.68 22.62
C LYS A 28 -16.11 -8.55 22.66
N VAL A 29 -15.58 -7.76 23.58
CA VAL A 29 -14.12 -7.64 23.78
C VAL A 29 -13.56 -8.94 24.34
N ILE A 30 -12.53 -9.46 23.69
CA ILE A 30 -11.75 -10.62 24.14
C ILE A 30 -10.59 -10.12 25.00
N THR A 31 -10.45 -10.70 26.19
CA THR A 31 -9.39 -10.35 27.16
C THR A 31 -8.33 -11.44 27.31
N ASN A 32 -8.63 -12.68 26.90
CA ASN A 32 -7.71 -13.82 26.96
C ASN A 32 -6.86 -13.89 25.68
N ILE A 33 -5.54 -14.06 25.84
CA ILE A 33 -4.56 -14.19 24.74
C ILE A 33 -4.87 -15.41 23.85
N GLU A 34 -5.24 -16.55 24.44
CA GLU A 34 -5.57 -17.77 23.67
C GLU A 34 -6.80 -17.55 22.80
N GLU A 35 -7.86 -16.97 23.37
CA GLU A 35 -9.07 -16.62 22.62
C GLU A 35 -8.78 -15.60 21.52
N GLN A 36 -7.87 -14.65 21.78
CA GLN A 36 -7.44 -13.69 20.77
C GLN A 36 -6.71 -14.40 19.61
N GLN A 37 -5.81 -15.35 19.91
CA GLN A 37 -5.14 -16.15 18.89
C GLN A 37 -6.13 -17.00 18.09
N ASN A 38 -7.08 -17.65 18.75
CA ASN A 38 -8.14 -18.41 18.09
C ASN A 38 -8.98 -17.51 17.17
N ARG A 39 -9.34 -16.31 17.64
CA ARG A 39 -10.07 -15.32 16.83
C ARG A 39 -9.28 -14.88 15.59
N TRP A 40 -7.95 -14.75 15.69
CA TRP A 40 -7.07 -14.49 14.55
C TRP A 40 -7.06 -15.67 13.57
N VAL A 41 -6.90 -16.89 14.06
CA VAL A 41 -6.91 -18.12 13.24
C VAL A 41 -8.22 -18.23 12.46
N GLU A 42 -9.36 -18.03 13.12
CA GLU A 42 -10.67 -18.02 12.47
C GLU A 42 -10.78 -16.93 11.38
N HIS A 43 -10.40 -15.69 11.71
CA HIS A 43 -10.47 -14.58 10.77
C HIS A 43 -9.66 -14.82 9.50
N PHE A 44 -8.42 -15.26 9.65
CA PHE A 44 -7.55 -15.54 8.51
C PHE A 44 -7.99 -16.77 7.74
N LYS A 45 -8.56 -17.79 8.41
CA LYS A 45 -9.14 -18.95 7.72
C LYS A 45 -10.30 -18.54 6.81
N GLU A 46 -11.23 -17.74 7.31
CA GLU A 46 -12.37 -17.23 6.52
C GLU A 46 -11.91 -16.33 5.37
N LEU A 47 -10.94 -15.44 5.62
CA LEU A 47 -10.47 -14.47 4.63
C LEU A 47 -9.64 -15.10 3.52
N LEU A 48 -8.68 -15.96 3.87
CA LEU A 48 -7.67 -16.47 2.94
C LEU A 48 -8.10 -17.76 2.22
N ASN A 49 -9.00 -18.55 2.81
CA ASN A 49 -9.47 -19.80 2.20
C ASN A 49 -10.87 -19.65 1.57
N ARG A 50 -11.26 -18.43 1.20
CA ARG A 50 -12.51 -18.20 0.48
C ARG A 50 -12.43 -18.90 -0.89
N PRO A 51 -13.43 -19.72 -1.27
CA PRO A 51 -13.46 -20.32 -2.60
C PRO A 51 -13.52 -19.24 -3.68
N ALA A 52 -13.01 -19.56 -4.87
CA ALA A 52 -13.16 -18.69 -6.03
C ALA A 52 -14.66 -18.35 -6.21
N PRO A 53 -15.00 -17.08 -6.49
CA PRO A 53 -16.39 -16.72 -6.73
C PRO A 53 -16.92 -17.51 -7.94
N LEU A 54 -18.15 -18.02 -7.83
CA LEU A 54 -18.79 -18.82 -8.89
C LEU A 54 -18.88 -18.05 -10.21
N ASN A 55 -19.13 -16.74 -10.11
CA ASN A 55 -19.12 -15.85 -11.24
C ASN A 55 -17.78 -15.11 -11.25
N PRO A 56 -16.98 -15.21 -12.33
CA PRO A 56 -15.82 -14.36 -12.47
C PRO A 56 -16.28 -12.90 -12.46
N PRO A 57 -15.46 -11.97 -11.92
CA PRO A 57 -15.75 -10.55 -12.04
C PRO A 57 -15.85 -10.20 -13.52
N ASN A 58 -16.95 -9.55 -13.92
CA ASN A 58 -17.07 -8.98 -15.26
C ASN A 58 -16.21 -7.71 -15.31
N ILE A 59 -14.94 -7.88 -15.66
CA ILE A 59 -13.99 -6.78 -15.82
C ILE A 59 -14.03 -6.40 -17.30
N GLU A 60 -14.54 -5.20 -17.60
CA GLU A 60 -14.42 -4.65 -18.95
C GLU A 60 -12.93 -4.54 -19.29
N ALA A 61 -12.56 -5.03 -20.48
CA ALA A 61 -11.19 -4.90 -20.95
C ALA A 61 -10.84 -3.41 -21.02
N ALA A 62 -9.71 -3.05 -20.41
CA ALA A 62 -9.17 -1.71 -20.61
C ALA A 62 -8.92 -1.51 -22.12
N PRO A 63 -9.22 -0.32 -22.68
CA PRO A 63 -8.87 0.00 -24.05
C PRO A 63 -7.38 -0.28 -24.27
N THR A 64 -7.07 -1.23 -25.16
CA THR A 64 -5.69 -1.64 -25.44
C THR A 64 -4.96 -0.60 -26.30
N ASP A 65 -5.70 0.08 -27.18
CA ASP A 65 -5.18 1.14 -28.04
C ASP A 65 -5.27 2.51 -27.36
N LEU A 66 -4.51 2.68 -26.28
CA LEU A 66 -4.14 4.03 -25.89
C LEU A 66 -3.16 4.56 -26.94
N PRO A 67 -3.36 5.75 -27.51
CA PRO A 67 -2.42 6.37 -28.46
C PRO A 67 -1.16 6.83 -27.70
N ILE A 68 -0.39 5.87 -27.20
CA ILE A 68 0.87 6.06 -26.50
C ILE A 68 1.96 5.71 -27.49
N ASN A 69 2.82 6.70 -27.76
CA ASN A 69 4.03 6.45 -28.53
C ASN A 69 4.99 5.58 -27.70
N VAL A 70 5.11 4.31 -28.06
CA VAL A 70 6.08 3.35 -27.47
C VAL A 70 7.44 3.36 -28.18
N GLY A 71 7.60 4.22 -29.19
CA GLY A 71 8.86 4.40 -29.89
C GLY A 71 9.90 5.16 -29.07
N PRO A 72 11.15 5.23 -29.56
CA PRO A 72 12.19 6.06 -28.95
C PRO A 72 11.77 7.55 -28.97
N PRO A 73 12.13 8.33 -27.94
CA PRO A 73 11.89 9.76 -27.93
C PRO A 73 12.66 10.46 -29.05
N THR A 74 12.02 11.42 -29.71
CA THR A 74 12.61 12.27 -30.72
C THR A 74 13.44 13.40 -30.09
N ILE A 75 14.40 13.93 -30.87
CA ILE A 75 15.23 15.07 -30.43
C ILE A 75 14.37 16.30 -30.10
N GLU A 76 13.27 16.49 -30.83
CA GLU A 76 12.32 17.58 -30.64
C GLU A 76 11.55 17.43 -29.32
N GLU A 77 11.03 16.24 -29.02
CA GLU A 77 10.39 15.93 -27.74
C GLU A 77 11.34 16.15 -26.56
N ILE A 78 12.59 15.72 -26.69
CA ILE A 78 13.63 15.92 -25.66
C ILE A 78 13.90 17.42 -25.47
N SER A 79 14.05 18.18 -26.55
CA SER A 79 14.28 19.63 -26.49
C SER A 79 13.12 20.37 -25.85
N MET A 80 11.89 20.01 -26.21
CA MET A 80 10.68 20.57 -25.64
C MET A 80 10.56 20.24 -24.14
N ALA A 81 10.82 18.98 -23.75
CA ALA A 81 10.79 18.57 -22.36
C ALA A 81 11.80 19.35 -21.52
N ILE A 82 13.05 19.50 -22.00
CA ILE A 82 14.09 20.29 -21.33
C ILE A 82 13.65 21.74 -21.12
N ARG A 83 13.00 22.36 -22.11
CA ARG A 83 12.48 23.74 -22.01
C ARG A 83 11.34 23.87 -21.00
N GLN A 84 10.56 22.82 -20.78
CA GLN A 84 9.44 22.79 -19.84
C GLN A 84 9.88 22.50 -18.39
N ILE A 85 11.07 21.93 -18.19
CA ILE A 85 11.63 21.73 -16.86
C ILE A 85 11.90 23.11 -16.23
N LYS A 86 11.14 23.45 -15.18
CA LYS A 86 11.38 24.67 -14.39
C LYS A 86 12.74 24.55 -13.68
N SER A 87 13.61 25.53 -13.88
CA SER A 87 14.89 25.61 -13.16
C SER A 87 14.66 25.70 -11.65
N GLY A 88 15.29 24.79 -10.88
CA GLY A 88 15.33 24.86 -9.42
C GLY A 88 14.25 24.09 -8.65
N LYS A 89 13.49 23.17 -9.28
CA LYS A 89 12.62 22.22 -8.56
C LYS A 89 12.87 20.78 -8.99
N ALA A 90 13.00 19.86 -8.03
CA ALA A 90 13.00 18.44 -8.32
C ALA A 90 11.58 18.00 -8.73
N ALA A 91 11.45 17.38 -9.90
CA ALA A 91 10.20 16.76 -10.34
C ALA A 91 9.98 15.46 -9.54
N GLY A 92 9.20 15.55 -8.45
CA GLY A 92 8.62 14.37 -7.84
C GLY A 92 7.41 13.90 -8.65
N PRO A 93 7.11 12.59 -8.73
CA PRO A 93 6.01 12.05 -9.53
C PRO A 93 4.61 12.53 -9.10
N ASP A 94 4.48 13.17 -7.94
CA ASP A 94 3.18 13.40 -7.28
C ASP A 94 2.63 14.84 -7.40
N ASN A 95 3.19 15.72 -8.24
CA ASN A 95 2.73 17.10 -8.40
C ASN A 95 2.59 17.91 -7.08
N ILE A 96 3.27 17.50 -6.00
CA ILE A 96 3.18 18.19 -4.71
C ILE A 96 4.06 19.44 -4.75
N GLN A 97 3.41 20.61 -4.90
CA GLN A 97 4.06 21.90 -4.73
C GLN A 97 4.46 22.09 -3.26
N GLN A 98 5.74 22.33 -2.99
CA GLN A 98 6.15 22.88 -1.69
C GLN A 98 5.56 24.29 -1.54
N ARG A 99 4.66 24.42 -0.58
CA ARG A 99 4.24 25.73 -0.04
C ARG A 99 5.37 26.24 0.85
N HIS A 100 5.80 27.48 0.59
CA HIS A 100 6.53 28.29 1.55
C HIS A 100 5.57 28.81 2.62
#